data_AF-A0A1Y4ILD1-F1
#
_entry.id   AF-A0A1Y4ILD1-F1
#
_cell.length_a   1.000
_cell.length_b   1.000
_cell.length_c   1.000
_cell.angle_alpha   90.00
_cell.angle_beta   90.00
_cell.angle_gamma   90.00
#
_symmetry.space_group_name_H-M   'P 1'
#
loop_
_entity.id
_entity.type
_entity.pdbx_description
1 polymer ?
#
loop_
_entity_poly.entity_id
_entity_poly.type
_entity_poly.pdbx_seq_one_letter_code
_entity_poly.pdbx_strand_id
1 'polypeptide(L)'
;MAMRYGYFDSEITGVDSEGMPIFDRAETSELFRLLFSKLLTNGVLAKPADCFKVLAGDTGLTVKVQPGFGLINGAFAYDPAVAIFELAAAPTSYSRIDRIVLRCNYLERLCEIIVKTGTAAATPQAPELIQPVSGDYYELGLANVTISANQTVITQSSISDTRPNSAVCGYITQFIDSIDTEAFYDQFNAFYAEFVAKSNASYSQFEQMARAAYDGYTAAIDEYIEALENKGNADLTAITEDLKEFQRTSQNAFNEWFATVQGLLNEDVAGELINKTSNLDERLTALEYMIIHNDLFTHIVDDDGNPILDDDGNAIIGDWKYKTA
;
A
#
# COMPACT_ATOMS: atom_id res chain seq x y z
N MET A 1 -26.71 34.87 -31.49
CA MET A 1 -26.11 34.67 -32.83
C MET A 1 -26.63 33.36 -33.39
N ALA A 2 -26.96 33.30 -34.68
CA ALA A 2 -27.29 32.06 -35.36
C ALA A 2 -26.00 31.23 -35.57
N MET A 3 -26.13 29.90 -35.62
CA MET A 3 -25.02 29.00 -35.96
C MET A 3 -24.48 29.35 -37.36
N ARG A 4 -23.18 29.64 -37.46
CA ARG A 4 -22.47 29.82 -38.75
C ARG A 4 -21.76 28.51 -39.13
N TYR A 5 -21.85 28.13 -40.39
CA TYR A 5 -21.25 26.93 -40.98
C TYR A 5 -20.70 27.30 -42.37
N GLY A 6 -19.68 26.58 -42.88
CA GLY A 6 -19.00 26.97 -44.12
C GLY A 6 -18.28 25.81 -44.82
N TYR A 7 -17.63 26.13 -45.95
CA TYR A 7 -16.98 25.19 -46.89
C TYR A 7 -17.95 24.26 -47.65
N PHE A 8 -19.17 24.73 -47.87
CA PHE A 8 -20.12 24.14 -48.80
C PHE A 8 -20.15 24.95 -50.09
N ASP A 9 -20.35 24.28 -51.23
CA ASP A 9 -20.49 24.94 -52.52
C ASP A 9 -21.64 25.94 -52.48
N SER A 10 -21.41 27.12 -53.06
CA SER A 10 -22.47 28.11 -53.27
C SER A 10 -23.32 27.73 -54.48
N GLU A 11 -24.63 27.90 -54.38
CA GLU A 11 -25.55 27.74 -55.49
C GLU A 11 -25.78 29.08 -56.22
N ILE A 12 -25.95 29.03 -57.54
CA ILE A 12 -26.28 30.21 -58.34
C ILE A 12 -27.78 30.48 -58.20
N THR A 13 -28.11 31.61 -57.58
CA THR A 13 -29.51 32.04 -57.34
C THR A 13 -30.02 33.04 -58.37
N GLY A 14 -29.13 33.55 -59.22
CA GLY A 14 -29.47 34.48 -60.29
C GLY A 14 -28.24 34.96 -61.05
N VAL A 15 -28.45 35.95 -61.91
CA VAL A 15 -27.40 36.63 -62.67
C VAL A 15 -27.64 38.13 -62.55
N ASP A 16 -26.60 38.91 -62.30
CA ASP A 16 -26.70 40.36 -62.18
C ASP A 16 -26.82 41.06 -63.55
N SER A 17 -26.94 42.40 -63.53
CA SER A 17 -27.08 43.23 -64.74
C SER A 17 -25.86 43.20 -65.68
N GLU A 18 -24.73 42.67 -65.21
CA GLU A 18 -23.48 42.56 -65.98
C GLU A 18 -23.23 41.12 -66.47
N GLY A 19 -24.17 40.19 -66.20
CA GLY A 19 -24.07 38.80 -66.62
C GLY A 19 -23.30 37.91 -65.64
N MET A 20 -22.99 38.39 -64.43
CA MET A 20 -22.22 37.64 -63.43
C MET A 20 -23.16 36.84 -62.50
N PRO A 21 -22.81 35.59 -62.14
CA PRO A 21 -23.62 34.77 -61.24
C PRO A 21 -23.76 35.40 -59.84
N ILE A 22 -24.98 35.40 -59.32
CA ILE A 22 -25.28 35.77 -57.93
C ILE A 22 -25.33 34.48 -57.10
N PHE A 23 -24.49 34.40 -56.08
CA PHE A 23 -24.38 33.22 -55.21
C PHE A 23 -25.32 33.33 -53.99
N ASP A 24 -25.90 32.21 -53.56
CA ASP A 24 -26.76 32.14 -52.36
C ASP A 24 -26.01 32.48 -51.06
N ARG A 25 -24.69 32.21 -51.04
CA ARG A 25 -23.80 32.42 -49.91
C ARG A 25 -22.47 33.04 -50.35
N ALA A 26 -22.06 34.07 -49.61
CA ALA A 26 -20.77 34.74 -49.76
C ALA A 26 -20.09 34.80 -48.39
N GLU A 27 -18.92 34.18 -48.27
CA GLU A 27 -18.15 34.17 -47.02
C GLU A 27 -17.10 35.28 -47.02
N THR A 28 -16.95 35.95 -45.88
CA THR A 28 -15.96 37.01 -45.70
C THR A 28 -14.64 36.44 -45.17
N SER A 29 -13.58 37.24 -45.25
CA SER A 29 -12.28 36.90 -44.65
C SER A 29 -12.35 36.57 -43.15
N GLU A 30 -13.41 36.98 -42.46
CA GLU A 30 -13.66 36.66 -41.06
C GLU A 30 -13.81 35.15 -40.82
N LEU A 31 -14.48 34.40 -41.72
CA LEU A 31 -14.63 32.95 -41.58
C LEU A 31 -13.28 32.24 -41.73
N PHE A 32 -12.46 32.68 -42.68
CA PHE A 32 -11.10 32.14 -42.87
C PHE A 32 -10.19 32.46 -41.69
N ARG A 33 -10.23 33.71 -41.19
CA ARG A 33 -9.50 34.09 -39.98
C ARG A 33 -9.95 33.28 -38.77
N LEU A 34 -11.25 33.06 -38.63
CA LEU A 34 -11.79 32.21 -37.57
C LEU A 34 -11.21 30.80 -37.69
N LEU A 35 -11.26 30.17 -38.87
CA LEU A 35 -10.67 28.85 -39.07
C LEU A 35 -9.17 28.84 -38.70
N PHE A 36 -8.37 29.77 -39.22
CA PHE A 36 -6.94 29.81 -38.92
C PHE A 36 -6.64 30.05 -37.45
N SER A 37 -7.42 30.90 -36.76
CA SER A 37 -7.29 31.08 -35.30
C SER A 37 -7.71 29.87 -34.47
N LYS A 38 -8.38 28.88 -35.08
CA LYS A 38 -8.67 27.56 -34.48
C LYS A 38 -7.67 26.48 -34.89
N LEU A 39 -6.79 26.75 -35.85
CA LEU A 39 -5.76 25.80 -36.33
C LEU A 39 -4.34 26.20 -35.92
N LEU A 40 -4.10 27.49 -35.71
CA LEU A 40 -2.78 28.06 -35.43
C LEU A 40 -2.86 29.08 -34.30
N THR A 41 -1.83 29.10 -33.47
CA THR A 41 -1.64 30.13 -32.43
C THR A 41 -1.15 31.46 -33.00
N ASN A 42 -1.30 32.53 -32.23
CA ASN A 42 -0.67 33.82 -32.55
C ASN A 42 0.85 33.71 -32.42
N GLY A 43 1.58 34.40 -33.29
CA GLY A 43 3.04 34.42 -33.23
C GLY A 43 3.72 34.68 -34.56
N VAL A 44 5.02 34.35 -34.61
CA VAL A 44 5.82 34.33 -35.84
C VAL A 44 6.33 32.92 -36.12
N LEU A 45 6.82 32.63 -37.34
CA LEU A 45 7.38 31.31 -37.60
C LEU A 45 8.67 31.07 -36.78
N ALA A 46 8.82 29.87 -36.22
CA ALA A 46 10.08 29.44 -35.60
C ALA A 46 11.18 29.11 -36.62
N LYS A 47 10.79 28.82 -37.86
CA LYS A 47 11.68 28.52 -38.98
C LYS A 47 11.28 29.35 -40.22
N PRO A 48 12.22 30.06 -40.86
CA PRO A 48 13.64 30.20 -40.47
C PRO A 48 13.79 30.98 -39.16
N ALA A 49 14.91 30.78 -38.44
CA ALA A 49 15.11 31.32 -37.08
C ALA A 49 15.13 32.86 -37.01
N ASP A 50 15.35 33.50 -38.16
CA ASP A 50 15.38 34.94 -38.35
C ASP A 50 14.03 35.54 -38.78
N CYS A 51 12.95 34.76 -38.85
CA CYS A 51 11.61 35.24 -39.17
C CYS A 51 11.20 36.45 -38.29
N PHE A 52 11.03 37.63 -38.90
CA PHE A 52 10.76 38.90 -38.20
C PHE A 52 11.73 39.21 -37.04
N LYS A 53 12.97 38.71 -37.12
CA LYS A 53 14.00 39.01 -36.12
C LYS A 53 14.39 40.47 -36.20
N VAL A 54 14.43 41.11 -35.04
CA VAL A 54 14.93 42.48 -34.91
C VAL A 54 16.44 42.46 -34.68
N LEU A 55 17.17 43.16 -35.55
CA LEU A 55 18.61 43.34 -35.51
C LEU A 55 18.93 44.83 -35.38
N ALA A 56 20.12 45.15 -34.88
CA ALA A 56 20.61 46.52 -34.91
C ALA A 56 20.76 47.01 -36.37
N GLY A 57 20.42 48.27 -36.61
CA GLY A 57 20.71 48.92 -37.88
C GLY A 57 22.21 49.14 -38.08
N ASP A 58 22.61 49.46 -39.31
CA ASP A 58 24.03 49.65 -39.64
C ASP A 58 24.58 50.97 -39.10
N THR A 59 23.72 51.98 -38.96
CA THR A 59 24.08 53.32 -38.48
C THR A 59 22.94 53.96 -37.69
N GLY A 60 23.30 54.80 -36.71
CA GLY A 60 22.35 55.63 -35.99
C GLY A 60 21.42 54.85 -35.05
N LEU A 61 20.34 55.52 -34.63
CA LEU A 61 19.29 54.91 -33.82
C LEU A 61 18.27 54.19 -34.70
N THR A 62 18.71 53.12 -35.35
CA THR A 62 17.87 52.34 -36.27
C THR A 62 17.89 50.86 -35.93
N VAL A 63 16.82 50.17 -36.29
CA VAL A 63 16.71 48.70 -36.22
C VAL A 63 16.27 48.14 -37.56
N LYS A 64 16.73 46.92 -37.85
CA LYS A 64 16.34 46.12 -39.02
C LYS A 64 15.43 45.00 -38.58
N VAL A 65 14.27 44.86 -39.20
CA VAL A 65 13.44 43.67 -39.05
C VAL A 65 13.63 42.80 -40.28
N GLN A 66 14.06 41.56 -40.07
CA GLN A 66 14.26 40.59 -41.14
C GLN A 66 12.93 40.18 -41.79
N PRO A 67 12.96 39.65 -43.03
CA PRO A 67 11.80 39.04 -43.67
C PRO A 67 11.12 38.04 -42.74
N GLY A 68 9.82 37.87 -42.89
CA GLY A 68 9.10 36.96 -42.02
C GLY A 68 7.63 36.82 -42.31
N PHE A 69 7.02 35.95 -41.50
CA PHE A 69 5.61 35.68 -41.48
C PHE A 69 5.11 35.68 -40.04
N GLY A 70 4.00 36.36 -39.80
CA GLY A 70 3.33 36.43 -38.50
C GLY A 70 1.85 36.16 -38.66
N LEU A 71 1.24 35.64 -37.59
CA LEU A 71 -0.19 35.34 -37.53
C LEU A 71 -0.78 35.97 -36.27
N ILE A 72 -1.86 36.73 -36.43
CA ILE A 72 -2.59 37.40 -35.35
C ILE A 72 -4.09 37.15 -35.55
N ASN A 73 -4.69 36.35 -34.68
CA ASN A 73 -6.10 35.98 -34.69
C ASN A 73 -6.56 35.60 -36.11
N GLY A 74 -5.77 34.71 -36.74
CA GLY A 74 -5.99 34.20 -38.09
C GLY A 74 -5.73 35.16 -39.25
N ALA A 75 -5.40 36.43 -39.03
CA ALA A 75 -4.81 37.27 -40.08
C ALA A 75 -3.31 37.08 -40.12
N PHE A 76 -2.74 37.08 -41.32
CA PHE A 76 -1.31 36.94 -41.50
C PHE A 76 -0.67 38.25 -41.98
N ALA A 77 0.59 38.42 -41.60
CA ALA A 77 1.52 39.38 -42.16
C ALA A 77 2.64 38.61 -42.83
N TYR A 78 3.03 39.00 -44.04
CA TYR A 78 4.20 38.46 -44.72
C TYR A 78 5.00 39.63 -45.28
N ASP A 79 6.28 39.71 -44.91
CA ASP A 79 7.22 40.65 -45.50
C ASP A 79 8.39 39.87 -46.11
N PRO A 80 8.61 39.94 -47.43
CA PRO A 80 9.72 39.28 -48.09
C PRO A 80 11.06 40.02 -47.94
N ALA A 81 11.06 41.26 -47.44
CA ALA A 81 12.23 42.13 -47.42
C ALA A 81 12.65 42.54 -46.00
N VAL A 82 13.88 43.03 -45.88
CA VAL A 82 14.35 43.65 -44.62
C VAL A 82 13.73 45.04 -44.53
N ALA A 83 13.01 45.31 -43.44
CA ALA A 83 12.46 46.63 -43.14
C ALA A 83 13.37 47.37 -42.14
N ILE A 84 13.59 48.67 -42.35
CA ILE A 84 14.37 49.52 -41.44
C ILE A 84 13.42 50.47 -40.72
N PHE A 85 13.56 50.56 -39.41
CA PHE A 85 12.79 51.46 -38.56
C PHE A 85 13.73 52.41 -37.83
N GLU A 86 13.44 53.71 -37.93
CA GLU A 86 14.11 54.74 -37.16
C GLU A 86 13.46 54.84 -35.77
N LEU A 87 14.30 54.90 -34.73
CA LEU A 87 13.87 55.12 -33.37
C LEU A 87 13.89 56.62 -33.07
N ALA A 88 13.00 57.08 -32.19
CA ALA A 88 13.01 58.47 -31.74
C ALA A 88 14.36 58.83 -31.09
N ALA A 89 14.72 60.12 -31.10
CA ALA A 89 15.96 60.61 -30.51
C ALA A 89 16.17 60.08 -29.08
N ALA A 90 17.40 59.70 -28.74
CA ALA A 90 17.72 59.16 -27.42
C ALA A 90 17.37 60.18 -26.31
N PRO A 91 16.92 59.70 -25.13
CA PRO A 91 16.65 60.59 -24.01
C PRO A 91 17.94 61.29 -23.55
N THR A 92 17.80 62.49 -22.99
CA THR A 92 18.93 63.25 -22.44
C THR A 92 19.32 62.79 -21.03
N SER A 93 18.37 62.20 -20.30
CA SER A 93 18.55 61.62 -18.97
C SER A 93 17.79 60.30 -18.82
N TYR A 94 18.40 59.35 -18.09
CA TYR A 94 17.94 57.97 -17.91
C TYR A 94 17.80 57.15 -19.19
N SER A 95 17.66 55.83 -19.05
CA SER A 95 17.39 54.93 -20.16
C SER A 95 15.89 54.85 -20.42
N ARG A 96 15.49 54.45 -21.63
CA ARG A 96 14.13 54.01 -21.95
C ARG A 96 14.15 52.68 -22.69
N ILE A 97 13.01 52.01 -22.78
CA ILE A 97 12.83 50.81 -23.59
C ILE A 97 11.77 51.12 -24.65
N ASP A 98 12.13 51.03 -25.91
CA ASP A 98 11.19 51.06 -27.02
C ASP A 98 10.80 49.60 -27.36
N ARG A 99 9.60 49.37 -27.93
CA ARG A 99 9.13 48.04 -28.30
C ARG A 99 8.77 47.99 -29.77
N ILE A 100 9.34 47.02 -30.48
CA ILE A 100 8.98 46.72 -31.87
C ILE A 100 7.82 45.75 -31.84
N VAL A 101 6.69 46.11 -32.45
CA VAL A 101 5.48 45.29 -32.42
C VAL A 101 4.99 44.97 -33.82
N LEU A 102 4.50 43.76 -34.02
CA LEU A 102 3.63 43.41 -35.14
C LEU A 102 2.19 43.66 -34.70
N ARG A 103 1.48 44.54 -35.39
CA ARG A 103 0.11 44.96 -35.09
C ARG A 103 -0.83 44.50 -36.18
N CYS A 104 -1.93 43.87 -35.79
CA CYS A 104 -3.11 43.73 -36.64
C CYS A 104 -4.01 44.95 -36.41
N ASN A 105 -4.19 45.76 -37.45
CA ASN A 105 -5.03 46.96 -37.47
C ASN A 105 -6.35 46.60 -38.16
N TYR A 106 -7.42 46.46 -37.38
CA TYR A 106 -8.72 46.05 -37.90
C TYR A 106 -9.45 47.20 -38.60
N LEU A 107 -9.17 48.45 -38.23
CA LEU A 107 -9.76 49.65 -38.85
C LEU A 107 -9.26 49.81 -40.30
N GLU A 108 -7.94 49.78 -40.47
CA GLU A 108 -7.28 49.94 -41.78
C GLU A 108 -7.13 48.60 -42.53
N ARG A 109 -7.55 47.49 -41.90
CA ARG A 109 -7.56 46.13 -42.46
C ARG A 109 -6.18 45.66 -42.93
N LEU A 110 -5.14 45.96 -42.16
CA LEU A 110 -3.76 45.61 -42.47
C LEU A 110 -3.00 45.04 -41.26
N CYS A 111 -1.86 44.40 -41.52
CA CYS A 111 -0.87 44.12 -40.50
C CYS A 111 0.36 44.99 -40.75
N GLU A 112 0.88 45.60 -39.70
CA GLU A 112 2.01 46.54 -39.76
C GLU A 112 3.00 46.27 -38.64
N ILE A 113 4.28 46.54 -38.89
CA ILE A 113 5.28 46.59 -37.83
C ILE A 113 5.48 48.05 -37.45
N ILE A 114 5.41 48.35 -36.17
CA ILE A 114 5.60 49.71 -35.66
C ILE A 114 6.55 49.74 -34.46
N VAL A 115 7.09 50.92 -34.19
CA VAL A 115 7.88 51.22 -32.99
C VAL A 115 6.98 51.89 -31.96
N LYS A 116 6.85 51.29 -30.78
CA LYS A 116 6.26 51.95 -29.61
C LYS A 116 7.39 52.56 -28.80
N THR A 117 7.47 53.88 -28.79
CA THR A 117 8.46 54.62 -27.99
C THR A 117 8.11 54.52 -26.51
N GLY A 118 9.08 54.19 -25.67
CA GLY A 118 8.91 54.15 -24.22
C GLY A 118 9.16 55.49 -23.54
N THR A 119 9.05 55.48 -22.23
CA THR A 119 9.30 56.64 -21.36
C THR A 119 10.62 56.45 -20.62
N ALA A 120 11.46 57.49 -20.58
CA ALA A 120 12.71 57.44 -19.84
C ALA A 120 12.47 57.42 -18.33
N ALA A 121 13.11 56.50 -17.62
CA ALA A 121 12.95 56.34 -16.17
C ALA A 121 14.18 55.67 -15.55
N ALA A 122 14.35 55.82 -14.22
CA ALA A 122 15.42 55.16 -13.47
C ALA A 122 15.37 53.61 -13.59
N THR A 123 14.16 53.06 -13.74
CA THR A 123 13.92 51.64 -14.06
C THR A 123 12.95 51.58 -15.24
N PRO A 124 13.46 51.63 -16.48
CA PRO A 124 12.61 51.72 -17.66
C PRO A 124 11.77 50.47 -17.85
N GLN A 125 10.54 50.66 -18.31
CA GLN A 125 9.58 49.60 -18.62
C GLN A 125 9.27 49.62 -20.11
N ALA A 126 9.07 48.45 -20.69
CA ALA A 126 8.67 48.34 -22.09
C ALA A 126 7.19 48.76 -22.25
N PRO A 127 6.82 49.47 -23.33
CA PRO A 127 5.44 49.84 -23.60
C PRO A 127 4.50 48.64 -23.62
N GLU A 128 3.36 48.76 -22.94
CA GLU A 128 2.32 47.72 -22.87
C GLU A 128 1.81 47.34 -24.26
N LEU A 129 1.49 46.07 -24.47
CA LEU A 129 0.88 45.59 -25.72
C LEU A 129 -0.64 45.77 -25.66
N ILE A 130 -1.24 46.07 -26.81
CA ILE A 130 -2.69 46.10 -26.97
C ILE A 130 -3.14 44.70 -27.40
N GLN A 131 -3.69 43.91 -26.47
CA GLN A 131 -4.16 42.53 -26.72
C GLN A 131 -5.58 42.29 -26.19
N PRO A 132 -6.58 43.11 -26.55
CA PRO A 132 -7.94 42.93 -26.07
C PRO A 132 -8.58 41.69 -26.69
N VAL A 133 -9.59 41.14 -26.01
CA VAL A 133 -10.45 40.07 -26.56
C VAL A 133 -11.19 40.56 -27.82
N SER A 134 -11.54 41.84 -27.86
CA SER A 134 -12.13 42.54 -29.01
C SER A 134 -11.71 44.00 -28.99
N GLY A 135 -11.22 44.52 -30.11
CA GLY A 135 -10.80 45.91 -30.26
C GLY A 135 -10.16 46.19 -31.62
N ASP A 136 -9.83 47.46 -31.87
CA ASP A 136 -9.31 47.94 -33.15
C ASP A 136 -7.89 47.49 -33.47
N TYR A 137 -7.14 47.08 -32.44
CA TYR A 137 -5.76 46.63 -32.55
C TYR A 137 -5.53 45.36 -31.74
N TYR A 138 -4.66 44.51 -32.28
CA TYR A 138 -4.03 43.43 -31.52
C TYR A 138 -2.54 43.38 -31.86
N GLU A 139 -1.69 43.31 -30.84
CA GLU A 139 -0.24 43.46 -31.00
C GLU A 139 0.54 42.25 -30.48
N LEU A 140 1.61 41.92 -31.17
CA LEU A 140 2.65 40.98 -30.73
C LEU A 140 3.98 41.70 -30.58
N GLY A 141 4.68 41.49 -29.47
CA GLY A 141 6.00 42.09 -29.22
C GLY A 141 7.12 41.29 -29.91
N LEU A 142 7.77 41.87 -30.92
CA LEU A 142 8.89 41.23 -31.61
C LEU A 142 10.22 41.39 -30.85
N ALA A 143 10.50 42.59 -30.36
CA ALA A 143 11.67 42.85 -29.52
C ALA A 143 11.50 44.08 -28.64
N ASN A 144 12.25 44.13 -27.54
CA ASN A 144 12.46 45.34 -26.75
C ASN A 144 13.84 45.92 -27.09
N VAL A 145 13.92 47.24 -27.22
CA VAL A 145 15.16 47.97 -27.55
C VAL A 145 15.47 48.95 -26.42
N THR A 146 16.53 48.69 -25.67
CA THR A 146 17.00 49.57 -24.60
C THR A 146 17.86 50.69 -25.18
N ILE A 147 17.44 51.93 -24.93
CA ILE A 147 18.13 53.14 -25.38
C ILE A 147 18.63 53.89 -24.15
N SER A 148 19.96 53.96 -24.01
CA SER A 148 20.62 54.70 -22.93
C SER A 148 20.60 56.21 -23.20
N ALA A 149 20.81 56.99 -22.14
CA ALA A 149 20.91 58.44 -22.25
C ALA A 149 22.02 58.85 -23.24
N ASN A 150 21.68 59.76 -24.16
CA ASN A 150 22.58 60.28 -25.20
C ASN A 150 23.18 59.21 -26.13
N GLN A 151 22.58 58.03 -26.22
CA GLN A 151 23.01 56.98 -27.15
C GLN A 151 22.83 57.46 -28.61
N THR A 152 23.84 57.22 -29.45
CA THR A 152 23.84 57.66 -30.85
C THR A 152 23.71 56.51 -31.85
N VAL A 153 23.99 55.27 -31.41
CA VAL A 153 23.94 54.06 -32.23
C VAL A 153 23.33 52.91 -31.44
N ILE A 154 22.41 52.15 -32.04
CA ILE A 154 21.91 50.90 -31.46
C ILE A 154 22.89 49.77 -31.75
N THR A 155 23.24 49.01 -30.72
CA THR A 155 24.03 47.78 -30.86
C THR A 155 23.12 46.56 -30.66
N GLN A 156 23.55 45.39 -31.12
CA GLN A 156 22.75 44.18 -30.96
C GLN A 156 22.47 43.84 -29.49
N SER A 157 23.37 44.21 -28.57
CA SER A 157 23.18 44.02 -27.12
C SER A 157 22.10 44.92 -26.52
N SER A 158 21.71 46.00 -27.20
CA SER A 158 20.56 46.83 -26.80
C SER A 158 19.22 46.16 -27.11
N ILE A 159 19.20 45.07 -27.89
CA ILE A 159 17.98 44.42 -28.36
C ILE A 159 17.75 43.12 -27.60
N SER A 160 16.60 43.01 -26.96
CA SER A 160 16.11 41.78 -26.33
C SER A 160 14.99 41.20 -27.18
N ASP A 161 15.20 39.97 -27.68
CA ASP A 161 14.25 39.26 -28.53
C ASP A 161 13.08 38.72 -27.70
N THR A 162 11.86 39.13 -28.05
CA THR A 162 10.64 38.71 -27.34
C THR A 162 9.80 37.70 -28.12
N ARG A 163 10.19 37.37 -29.37
CA ARG A 163 9.51 36.36 -30.20
C ARG A 163 9.36 35.00 -29.50
N PRO A 164 10.36 34.47 -28.77
CA PRO A 164 10.22 33.18 -28.07
C PRO A 164 9.21 33.20 -26.91
N ASN A 165 8.83 34.37 -26.40
CA ASN A 165 7.95 34.48 -25.25
C ASN A 165 6.47 34.43 -25.70
N SER A 166 5.80 33.32 -25.38
CA SER A 166 4.40 33.05 -25.74
C SER A 166 3.39 34.02 -25.13
N ALA A 167 3.73 34.72 -24.04
CA ALA A 167 2.84 35.70 -23.43
C ALA A 167 2.75 37.01 -24.22
N VAL A 168 3.73 37.31 -25.08
CA VAL A 168 3.81 38.60 -25.82
C VAL A 168 3.85 38.42 -27.33
N CYS A 169 4.39 37.31 -27.84
CA CYS A 169 4.41 36.98 -29.27
C CYS A 169 4.24 35.49 -29.48
N GLY A 170 5.24 34.70 -29.09
CA GLY A 170 5.28 33.27 -29.33
C GLY A 170 5.66 32.88 -30.76
N TYR A 171 5.97 31.60 -30.92
CA TYR A 171 6.09 30.98 -32.23
C TYR A 171 4.78 30.30 -32.59
N ILE A 172 4.40 30.38 -33.87
CA ILE A 172 3.21 29.72 -34.39
C ILE A 172 3.35 28.22 -34.21
N THR A 173 2.41 27.64 -33.49
CA THR A 173 2.25 26.19 -33.30
C THR A 173 0.88 25.76 -33.83
N GLN A 174 0.77 24.51 -34.25
CA GLN A 174 -0.52 23.88 -34.53
C GLN A 174 -1.14 23.43 -33.21
N PHE A 175 -2.47 23.53 -33.07
CA PHE A 175 -3.25 23.24 -31.86
C PHE A 175 -3.23 21.75 -31.43
N ILE A 176 -2.06 21.19 -31.14
CA ILE A 176 -1.96 19.95 -30.35
C ILE A 176 -2.29 20.28 -28.87
N ASP A 177 -2.16 21.54 -28.45
CA ASP A 177 -2.41 22.04 -27.09
C ASP A 177 -3.88 22.42 -26.77
N SER A 178 -4.83 22.32 -27.72
CA SER A 178 -6.26 22.57 -27.43
C SER A 178 -7.09 21.32 -27.23
N ILE A 179 -6.47 20.16 -26.98
CA ILE A 179 -7.22 19.09 -26.34
C ILE A 179 -7.47 19.58 -24.93
N ASP A 180 -8.68 20.09 -24.68
CA ASP A 180 -9.18 20.38 -23.35
C ASP A 180 -9.24 19.06 -22.58
N THR A 181 -8.09 18.70 -22.01
CA THR A 181 -7.94 17.50 -21.20
C THR A 181 -8.53 17.71 -19.81
N GLU A 182 -8.97 18.91 -19.41
CA GLU A 182 -9.57 19.12 -18.09
C GLU A 182 -10.82 18.26 -17.92
N ALA A 183 -11.70 18.19 -18.93
CA ALA A 183 -12.86 17.30 -18.90
C ALA A 183 -12.48 15.81 -18.84
N PHE A 184 -11.36 15.42 -19.47
CA PHE A 184 -10.83 14.06 -19.41
C PHE A 184 -10.21 13.77 -18.03
N TYR A 185 -9.51 14.74 -17.45
CA TYR A 185 -8.92 14.66 -16.11
C TYR A 185 -10.00 14.64 -15.02
N ASP A 186 -11.12 15.35 -15.17
CA ASP A 186 -12.23 15.31 -14.24
C ASP A 186 -12.84 13.91 -14.14
N GLN A 187 -13.07 13.26 -15.29
CA GLN A 187 -13.58 11.89 -15.31
C GLN A 187 -12.56 10.89 -14.74
N PHE A 188 -11.27 11.07 -15.06
CA PHE A 188 -10.19 10.24 -14.53
C PHE A 188 -10.01 10.40 -13.02
N ASN A 189 -10.08 11.64 -12.51
CA ASN A 189 -9.98 11.96 -11.09
C ASN A 189 -11.18 11.41 -10.31
N ALA A 190 -12.40 11.49 -10.88
CA ALA A 190 -13.58 10.88 -10.30
C ALA A 190 -13.44 9.35 -10.22
N PHE A 191 -12.98 8.70 -11.28
CA PHE A 191 -12.69 7.26 -11.29
C PHE A 191 -11.63 6.88 -10.24
N TYR A 192 -10.54 7.65 -10.15
CA TYR A 192 -9.49 7.43 -9.17
C TYR A 192 -10.03 7.57 -7.73
N ALA A 193 -10.83 8.59 -7.45
CA ALA A 193 -11.46 8.78 -6.15
C ALA A 193 -12.40 7.62 -5.77
N GLU A 194 -13.22 7.14 -6.72
CA GLU A 194 -14.07 5.96 -6.52
C GLU A 194 -13.26 4.68 -6.27
N PHE A 195 -12.17 4.50 -7.02
CA PHE A 195 -11.26 3.35 -6.85
C PHE A 195 -10.62 3.36 -5.45
N VAL A 196 -10.11 4.52 -5.01
CA VAL A 196 -9.54 4.68 -3.67
C VAL A 196 -10.59 4.42 -2.58
N ALA A 197 -11.82 4.92 -2.75
CA ALA A 197 -12.92 4.69 -1.81
C ALA A 197 -13.26 3.19 -1.68
N LYS A 198 -13.36 2.47 -2.80
CA LYS A 198 -13.60 1.02 -2.82
C LYS A 198 -12.45 0.25 -2.16
N SER A 199 -11.21 0.65 -2.44
CA SER A 199 -10.02 0.04 -1.83
C SER A 199 -10.04 0.21 -0.31
N ASN A 200 -10.31 1.43 0.19
CA ASN A 200 -10.39 1.70 1.62
C ASN A 200 -11.53 0.92 2.31
N ALA A 201 -12.69 0.82 1.64
CA ALA A 201 -13.80 0.03 2.15
C ALA A 201 -13.44 -1.47 2.23
N SER A 202 -12.81 -2.02 1.19
CA SER A 202 -12.34 -3.41 1.17
C SER A 202 -11.30 -3.67 2.27
N TYR A 203 -10.40 -2.72 2.50
CA TYR A 203 -9.41 -2.81 3.57
C TYR A 203 -10.07 -2.80 4.96
N SER A 204 -11.02 -1.90 5.20
CA SER A 204 -11.80 -1.87 6.45
C SER A 204 -12.59 -3.17 6.66
N GLN A 205 -13.19 -3.71 5.61
CA GLN A 205 -13.89 -5.00 5.69
C GLN A 205 -12.93 -6.15 6.03
N PHE A 206 -11.74 -6.17 5.42
CA PHE A 206 -10.72 -7.16 5.76
C PHE A 206 -10.28 -7.06 7.23
N GLU A 207 -10.05 -5.84 7.74
CA GLU A 207 -9.71 -5.63 9.15
C GLU A 207 -10.83 -6.12 10.09
N GLN A 208 -12.09 -5.89 9.73
CA GLN A 208 -13.25 -6.40 10.49
C GLN A 208 -13.30 -7.93 10.48
N MET A 209 -13.09 -8.56 9.32
CA MET A 209 -13.05 -10.02 9.21
C MET A 209 -11.89 -10.61 10.00
N ALA A 210 -10.71 -9.98 9.97
CA ALA A 210 -9.55 -10.41 10.73
C ALA A 210 -9.78 -10.31 12.25
N ARG A 211 -10.39 -9.21 12.71
CA ARG A 211 -10.78 -9.04 14.13
C ARG A 211 -11.81 -10.08 14.54
N ALA A 212 -12.88 -10.25 13.76
CA ALA A 212 -13.92 -11.24 14.04
C ALA A 212 -13.35 -12.68 14.10
N ALA A 213 -12.41 -13.02 13.21
CA ALA A 213 -11.74 -14.31 13.25
C ALA A 213 -10.87 -14.46 14.52
N TYR A 214 -10.08 -13.45 14.87
CA TYR A 214 -9.24 -13.45 16.06
C TYR A 214 -10.07 -13.57 17.35
N ASP A 215 -11.15 -12.79 17.46
CA ASP A 215 -12.08 -12.82 18.60
C ASP A 215 -12.75 -14.20 18.69
N GLY A 216 -13.15 -14.78 17.55
CA GLY A 216 -13.71 -16.12 17.48
C GLY A 216 -12.74 -17.21 17.93
N TYR A 217 -11.46 -17.15 17.53
CA TYR A 217 -10.44 -18.09 18.01
C TYR A 217 -10.19 -17.95 19.51
N THR A 218 -10.15 -16.72 20.02
CA THR A 218 -9.93 -16.45 21.45
C THR A 218 -11.09 -17.02 22.27
N ALA A 219 -12.34 -16.74 21.87
CA ALA A 219 -13.52 -17.27 22.53
C ALA A 219 -13.56 -18.81 22.53
N ALA A 220 -13.22 -19.45 21.41
CA ALA A 220 -13.17 -20.91 21.31
C ALA A 220 -12.09 -21.53 22.23
N ILE A 221 -10.96 -20.84 22.41
CA ILE A 221 -9.91 -21.26 23.34
C ILE A 221 -10.40 -21.13 24.79
N ASP A 222 -11.03 -20.01 25.12
CA ASP A 222 -11.58 -19.77 26.47
C ASP A 222 -12.64 -20.83 26.83
N GLU A 223 -13.58 -21.10 25.92
CA GLU A 223 -14.58 -22.16 26.08
C GLU A 223 -13.95 -23.55 26.26
N TYR A 224 -12.90 -23.85 25.50
CA TYR A 224 -12.18 -25.13 25.61
C TYR A 224 -11.45 -25.27 26.95
N ILE A 225 -10.81 -24.20 27.43
CA ILE A 225 -10.14 -24.17 28.74
C ILE A 225 -11.16 -24.39 29.86
N GLU A 226 -12.28 -23.67 29.84
CA GLU A 226 -13.35 -23.83 30.83
C GLU A 226 -13.91 -25.26 30.83
N ALA A 227 -14.10 -25.86 29.65
CA ALA A 227 -14.53 -27.26 29.54
C ALA A 227 -13.50 -28.24 30.12
N LEU A 228 -12.20 -28.01 29.91
CA LEU A 228 -11.13 -28.82 30.48
C LEU A 228 -11.06 -28.69 32.01
N GLU A 229 -11.20 -27.48 32.55
CA GLU A 229 -11.23 -27.26 34.00
C GLU A 229 -12.41 -27.98 34.65
N ASN A 230 -13.60 -27.86 34.07
CA ASN A 230 -14.81 -28.53 34.53
C ASN A 230 -14.64 -30.06 34.49
N LYS A 231 -14.10 -30.60 33.40
CA LYS A 231 -13.83 -32.03 33.28
C LYS A 231 -12.78 -32.49 34.30
N GLY A 232 -11.69 -31.75 34.46
CA GLY A 232 -10.64 -32.07 35.42
C GLY A 232 -11.15 -32.11 36.86
N ASN A 233 -11.97 -31.13 37.25
CA ASN A 233 -12.62 -31.09 38.56
C ASN A 233 -13.58 -32.26 38.76
N ALA A 234 -14.37 -32.60 37.74
CA ALA A 234 -15.29 -33.74 37.78
C ALA A 234 -14.53 -35.08 37.92
N ASP A 235 -13.48 -35.28 37.12
CA ASP A 235 -12.65 -36.49 37.14
C ASP A 235 -11.93 -36.63 38.49
N LEU A 236 -11.37 -35.55 39.03
CA LEU A 236 -10.72 -35.55 40.36
C LEU A 236 -11.72 -35.89 41.47
N THR A 237 -12.93 -35.34 41.40
CA THR A 237 -14.01 -35.65 42.34
C THR A 237 -14.38 -37.13 42.26
N ALA A 238 -14.57 -37.66 41.06
CA ALA A 238 -14.89 -39.07 40.85
C ALA A 238 -13.79 -40.01 41.39
N ILE A 239 -12.52 -39.75 41.06
CA ILE A 239 -11.38 -40.52 41.58
C ILE A 239 -11.34 -40.47 43.11
N THR A 240 -11.60 -39.30 43.70
CA THR A 240 -11.59 -39.13 45.15
C THR A 240 -12.69 -39.97 45.82
N GLU A 241 -13.90 -39.98 45.26
CA GLU A 241 -15.00 -40.80 45.76
C GLU A 241 -14.73 -42.30 45.56
N ASP A 242 -14.18 -42.70 44.41
CA ASP A 242 -13.80 -44.09 44.15
C ASP A 242 -12.72 -44.58 45.13
N LEU A 243 -11.73 -43.74 45.45
CA LEU A 243 -10.69 -44.07 46.45
C LEU A 243 -11.25 -44.19 47.87
N LYS A 244 -12.16 -43.29 48.26
CA LYS A 244 -12.87 -43.38 49.55
C LYS A 244 -13.66 -44.69 49.63
N GLU A 245 -14.36 -45.04 48.55
CA GLU A 245 -15.17 -46.24 48.48
C GLU A 245 -14.32 -47.51 48.51
N PHE A 246 -13.20 -47.54 47.78
CA PHE A 246 -12.23 -48.62 47.84
C PHE A 246 -11.66 -48.79 49.24
N GLN A 247 -11.25 -47.69 49.90
CA GLN A 247 -10.72 -47.74 51.26
C GLN A 247 -11.76 -48.30 52.23
N ARG A 248 -13.00 -47.80 52.14
CA ARG A 248 -14.12 -48.26 52.98
C ARG A 248 -14.39 -49.75 52.77
N THR A 249 -14.49 -50.19 51.52
CA THR A 249 -14.77 -51.59 51.17
C THR A 249 -13.62 -52.50 51.60
N SER A 250 -12.37 -52.09 51.37
CA SER A 250 -11.18 -52.85 51.78
C SER A 250 -11.08 -52.97 53.29
N GLN A 251 -11.38 -51.90 54.04
CA GLN A 251 -11.37 -51.94 55.49
C GLN A 251 -12.46 -52.88 56.03
N ASN A 252 -13.67 -52.83 55.46
CA ASN A 252 -14.75 -53.74 55.84
C ASN A 252 -14.38 -55.21 55.55
N ALA A 253 -13.91 -55.50 54.33
CA ALA A 253 -13.50 -56.84 53.93
C ALA A 253 -12.33 -57.37 54.78
N PHE A 254 -11.36 -56.50 55.10
CA PHE A 254 -10.26 -56.86 56.00
C PHE A 254 -10.78 -57.18 57.41
N ASN A 255 -11.66 -56.35 57.97
CA ASN A 255 -12.23 -56.58 59.29
C ASN A 255 -13.03 -57.89 59.34
N GLU A 256 -13.82 -58.19 58.30
CA GLU A 256 -14.56 -59.46 58.17
C GLU A 256 -13.62 -60.67 58.07
N TRP A 257 -12.59 -60.58 57.22
CA TRP A 257 -11.56 -61.62 57.11
C TRP A 257 -10.83 -61.81 58.45
N PHE A 258 -10.41 -60.73 59.10
CA PHE A 258 -9.68 -60.77 60.36
C PHE A 258 -10.52 -61.41 61.47
N ALA A 259 -11.81 -61.06 61.57
CA ALA A 259 -12.73 -61.70 62.50
C ALA A 259 -12.86 -63.21 62.24
N THR A 260 -12.85 -63.63 60.97
CA THR A 260 -12.86 -65.05 60.59
C THR A 260 -11.58 -65.76 61.06
N VAL A 261 -10.41 -65.16 60.87
CA VAL A 261 -9.13 -65.71 61.36
C VAL A 261 -9.13 -65.81 62.89
N GLN A 262 -9.63 -64.79 63.59
CA GLN A 262 -9.77 -64.83 65.05
C GLN A 262 -10.70 -65.97 65.50
N GLY A 263 -11.79 -66.24 64.78
CA GLY A 263 -12.69 -67.34 65.06
C GLY A 263 -12.05 -68.73 64.88
N LEU A 264 -11.17 -68.90 63.87
CA LEU A 264 -10.43 -70.15 63.66
C LEU A 264 -9.36 -70.39 64.74
N LEU A 265 -8.74 -69.32 65.23
CA LEU A 265 -7.73 -69.35 66.28
C LEU A 265 -8.33 -69.18 67.68
N ASN A 266 -9.56 -69.66 67.88
CA ASN A 266 -10.19 -69.61 69.20
C ASN A 266 -9.29 -70.31 70.24
N GLU A 267 -9.41 -69.90 71.51
CA GLU A 267 -8.49 -70.32 72.59
C GLU A 267 -8.29 -71.84 72.66
N ASP A 268 -9.32 -72.63 72.32
CA ASP A 268 -9.30 -74.09 72.35
C ASP A 268 -8.39 -74.67 71.24
N VAL A 269 -8.57 -74.23 69.99
CA VAL A 269 -7.77 -74.71 68.85
C VAL A 269 -6.32 -74.22 68.94
N ALA A 270 -6.10 -72.98 69.37
CA ALA A 270 -4.75 -72.46 69.60
C ALA A 270 -4.02 -73.24 70.71
N GLY A 271 -4.74 -73.58 71.79
CA GLY A 271 -4.22 -74.43 72.88
C GLY A 271 -3.84 -75.83 72.40
N GLU A 272 -4.70 -76.48 71.60
CA GLU A 272 -4.40 -77.80 71.04
C GLU A 272 -3.19 -77.80 70.09
N LEU A 273 -3.03 -76.76 69.26
CA LEU A 273 -1.88 -76.63 68.36
C LEU A 273 -0.57 -76.44 69.11
N ILE A 274 -0.57 -75.69 70.22
CA ILE A 274 0.59 -75.56 71.10
C ILE A 274 0.98 -76.92 71.68
N ASN A 275 0.00 -77.69 72.18
CA ASN A 275 0.26 -79.01 72.73
C ASN A 275 0.89 -79.97 71.70
N LYS A 276 0.36 -79.99 70.46
CA LYS A 276 0.92 -80.81 69.37
C LYS A 276 2.33 -80.37 68.98
N THR A 277 2.58 -79.06 68.93
CA THR A 277 3.89 -78.51 68.55
C THR A 277 4.94 -78.81 69.61
N SER A 278 4.59 -78.67 70.89
CA SER A 278 5.48 -79.03 72.01
C SER A 278 5.87 -80.51 71.95
N ASN A 279 4.92 -81.41 71.66
CA ASN A 279 5.22 -82.83 71.51
C ASN A 279 6.15 -83.13 70.32
N LEU A 280 5.96 -82.43 69.19
CA LEU A 280 6.84 -82.58 68.04
C LEU A 280 8.25 -82.05 68.32
N ASP A 281 8.38 -80.95 69.06
CA ASP A 281 9.65 -80.37 69.49
C ASP A 281 10.41 -81.31 70.44
N GLU A 282 9.71 -81.93 71.39
CA GLU A 282 10.28 -82.98 72.25
C GLU A 282 10.80 -84.16 71.43
N ARG A 283 10.01 -84.63 70.46
CA ARG A 283 10.40 -85.73 69.56
C ARG A 283 11.59 -85.36 68.67
N LEU A 284 11.64 -84.11 68.19
CA LEU A 284 12.74 -83.63 67.37
C LEU A 284 14.01 -83.50 68.20
N THR A 285 13.93 -82.92 69.40
CA THR A 285 15.05 -82.83 70.34
C THR A 285 15.63 -84.21 70.65
N ALA A 286 14.76 -85.21 70.86
CA ALA A 286 15.19 -86.60 71.07
C ALA A 286 15.92 -87.16 69.83
N LEU A 287 15.39 -86.93 68.63
CA LEU A 287 16.02 -87.33 67.36
C LEU A 287 17.38 -86.64 67.15
N GLU A 288 17.47 -85.34 67.40
CA GLU A 288 18.72 -84.57 67.29
C GLU A 288 19.77 -85.09 68.28
N TYR A 289 19.35 -85.37 69.52
CA TYR A 289 20.22 -85.98 70.50
C TYR A 289 20.75 -87.35 70.02
N MET A 290 19.87 -88.21 69.51
CA MET A 290 20.26 -89.52 68.97
C MET A 290 21.25 -89.41 67.81
N ILE A 291 21.03 -88.46 66.90
CA ILE A 291 21.89 -88.23 65.74
C ILE A 291 23.27 -87.72 66.14
N ILE A 292 23.34 -86.70 67.01
CA ILE A 292 24.60 -86.08 67.44
C ILE A 292 25.48 -87.09 68.19
N HIS A 293 24.87 -87.93 69.02
CA HIS A 293 25.61 -88.89 69.85
C HIS A 293 25.85 -90.23 69.14
N ASN A 294 25.34 -90.42 67.91
CA ASN A 294 25.34 -91.69 67.18
C ASN A 294 24.84 -92.87 68.04
N ASP A 295 23.86 -92.56 68.88
CA ASP A 295 23.23 -93.44 69.84
C ASP A 295 21.75 -93.46 69.47
N LEU A 296 21.38 -94.36 68.55
CA LEU A 296 20.01 -94.47 68.07
C LEU A 296 19.25 -95.33 69.05
N PHE A 297 18.38 -94.70 69.83
CA PHE A 297 17.60 -95.40 70.83
C PHE A 297 16.11 -95.15 70.65
N THR A 298 15.30 -96.19 70.79
CA THR A 298 13.84 -96.06 70.73
C THR A 298 13.18 -96.99 71.75
N HIS A 299 11.97 -96.67 72.16
CA HIS A 299 11.21 -97.55 73.03
C HIS A 299 10.94 -98.87 72.31
N ILE A 300 11.17 -99.98 72.99
CA ILE A 300 10.74 -101.28 72.48
C ILE A 300 9.24 -101.35 72.73
N VAL A 301 8.48 -101.53 71.66
CA VAL A 301 7.02 -101.58 71.69
C VAL A 301 6.52 -103.01 71.49
N ASP A 302 5.33 -103.29 72.02
CA ASP A 302 4.58 -104.52 71.73
C ASP A 302 3.95 -104.48 70.32
N ASP A 303 3.23 -105.55 69.98
CA ASP A 303 2.54 -105.72 68.70
C ASP A 303 1.36 -104.75 68.46
N ASP A 304 0.93 -104.02 69.50
CA ASP A 304 -0.07 -102.95 69.42
C ASP A 304 0.55 -101.53 69.43
N GLY A 305 1.88 -101.43 69.51
CA GLY A 305 2.63 -100.16 69.44
C GLY A 305 2.76 -99.41 70.77
N ASN A 306 2.43 -100.05 71.90
CA ASN A 306 2.62 -99.47 73.23
C ASN A 306 4.04 -99.78 73.76
N PRO A 307 4.68 -98.84 74.48
CA PRO A 307 6.02 -99.09 75.03
C PRO A 307 5.98 -100.18 76.10
N ILE A 308 6.89 -101.15 75.99
CA ILE A 308 7.08 -102.20 76.99
C ILE A 308 7.79 -101.59 78.20
N LEU A 309 7.23 -101.78 79.39
CA LEU A 309 7.73 -101.19 80.63
C LEU A 309 8.46 -102.22 81.51
N ASP A 310 9.42 -101.76 82.30
CA ASP A 310 10.01 -102.55 83.39
C ASP A 310 9.09 -102.58 84.64
N ASP A 311 9.52 -103.30 85.67
CA ASP A 311 8.78 -103.48 86.93
C ASP A 311 8.63 -102.20 87.76
N ASP A 312 9.40 -101.14 87.44
CA ASP A 312 9.29 -99.80 88.01
C ASP A 312 8.45 -98.84 87.12
N GLY A 313 7.92 -99.33 85.99
CA GLY A 313 7.07 -98.58 85.07
C GLY A 313 7.83 -97.69 84.08
N ASN A 314 9.15 -97.84 83.96
CA ASN A 314 9.95 -97.12 82.98
C ASN A 314 9.97 -97.87 81.65
N ALA A 315 9.90 -97.15 80.54
CA ALA A 315 9.89 -97.78 79.23
C ALA A 315 11.27 -98.34 78.87
N ILE A 316 11.31 -99.59 78.42
CA ILE A 316 12.53 -100.28 78.02
C ILE A 316 12.99 -99.73 76.67
N ILE A 317 14.28 -99.37 76.59
CA ILE A 317 14.87 -98.70 75.43
C ILE A 317 15.84 -99.66 74.72
N GLY A 318 15.68 -99.80 73.40
CA GLY A 318 16.64 -100.49 72.54
C GLY A 318 17.65 -99.51 71.96
N ASP A 319 18.94 -99.76 72.18
CA ASP A 319 20.08 -98.95 71.69
C ASP A 319 20.75 -99.66 70.48
N TRP A 320 20.94 -98.91 69.40
CA TRP A 320 21.60 -99.35 68.16
C TRP A 320 22.75 -98.40 67.80
N LYS A 321 23.95 -98.95 67.62
CA LYS A 321 25.16 -98.17 67.25
C LYS A 321 25.65 -98.53 65.86
N TYR A 322 25.82 -97.51 65.00
CA TYR A 322 26.46 -97.69 63.70
C TYR A 322 27.98 -97.83 63.86
N LYS A 323 28.56 -98.89 63.29
CA LYS A 323 30.01 -99.11 63.25
C LYS A 323 30.59 -98.37 62.04
N THR A 324 31.25 -97.24 62.26
CA THR A 324 32.00 -96.54 61.20
C THR A 324 33.26 -97.33 60.84
N ALA A 325 33.54 -97.44 59.53
CA ALA A 325 34.77 -98.00 58.99
C ALA A 325 35.90 -96.96 58.98
#